data_AF-A0A1K2BKT0-F1
#
_entry.id   AF-A0A1K2BKT0-F1
#
_cell.length_a   1.000
_cell.length_b   1.000
_cell.length_c   1.000
_cell.angle_alpha   90.00
_cell.angle_beta   90.00
_cell.angle_gamma   90.00
#
_symmetry.space_group_name_H-M   'P 1'
#
loop_
_entity.id
_entity.type
_entity.pdbx_description
1 polymer ?
#
loop_
_entity_poly.entity_id
_entity_poly.type
_entity_poly.pdbx_seq_one_letter_code
_entity_poly.pdbx_strand_id
1 'polypeptide(L)'
;MPAGGVTEWRGWSFATGEFWTDAERGQGRETDVRARNVFAVADSDEWDDKAHGAGQLDSTLVSPAYRLNGAAGATVSYATNYRVDGPQTGDVYVSYDGCTPQVATASSTRFTAWS
;
A
#
# COMPACT_ATOMS: atom_id res chain seq x y z
N MET A 1 -13.90 -6.88 -1.12
CA MET A 1 -13.60 -6.29 -2.44
C MET A 1 -14.47 -6.88 -3.54
N PRO A 2 -14.89 -6.07 -4.53
CA PRO A 2 -15.59 -6.55 -5.71
C PRO A 2 -14.77 -7.55 -6.55
N ALA A 3 -15.47 -8.26 -7.45
CA ALA A 3 -14.85 -9.11 -8.47
C ALA A 3 -14.60 -8.33 -9.76
N GLY A 4 -13.61 -8.75 -10.55
CA GLY A 4 -13.19 -8.05 -11.78
C GLY A 4 -12.09 -7.02 -11.52
N GLY A 5 -11.98 -6.07 -12.46
CA GLY A 5 -10.89 -5.09 -12.52
C GLY A 5 -9.61 -5.69 -13.10
N VAL A 6 -8.56 -4.88 -13.18
CA VAL A 6 -7.23 -5.38 -13.57
C VAL A 6 -6.75 -6.39 -12.52
N THR A 7 -6.42 -7.61 -12.95
CA THR A 7 -6.18 -8.74 -12.05
C THR A 7 -4.95 -8.50 -11.19
N GLU A 8 -3.93 -7.89 -11.79
CA GLU A 8 -2.66 -7.53 -11.19
C GLU A 8 -2.81 -6.45 -10.10
N TRP A 9 -3.90 -5.68 -10.10
CA TRP A 9 -4.16 -4.60 -9.12
C TRP A 9 -5.38 -4.85 -8.24
N ARG A 10 -5.89 -6.09 -8.24
CA ARG A 10 -7.01 -6.48 -7.40
C ARG A 10 -6.56 -6.70 -5.94
N GLY A 11 -6.30 -5.60 -5.24
CA GLY A 11 -5.80 -5.56 -3.88
C GLY A 11 -4.35 -5.12 -3.79
N TRP A 12 -3.66 -5.62 -2.78
CA TRP A 12 -2.23 -5.39 -2.62
C TRP A 12 -1.40 -6.30 -3.52
N SER A 13 -0.48 -5.70 -4.26
CA SER A 13 0.47 -6.39 -5.13
C SER A 13 1.90 -5.98 -4.81
N PHE A 14 2.84 -6.88 -5.12
CA PHE A 14 4.27 -6.61 -5.00
C PHE A 14 4.85 -6.44 -6.41
N ALA A 15 5.22 -5.21 -6.75
CA ALA A 15 5.65 -4.83 -8.09
C ALA A 15 7.13 -4.44 -8.11
N THR A 16 7.79 -4.70 -9.25
CA THR A 16 9.07 -4.06 -9.57
C THR A 16 8.82 -2.64 -10.11
N GLY A 17 9.86 -1.79 -10.07
CA GLY A 17 9.76 -0.44 -10.64
C GLY A 17 9.46 -0.45 -12.16
N GLU A 18 9.99 -1.43 -12.88
CA GLU A 18 9.71 -1.63 -14.31
C GLU A 18 8.25 -1.98 -14.54
N PHE A 19 7.72 -2.99 -13.83
CA PHE A 19 6.32 -3.38 -13.95
C PHE A 19 5.36 -2.24 -13.56
N TRP A 20 5.68 -1.53 -12.47
CA TRP A 20 4.89 -0.38 -12.03
C TRP A 20 4.88 0.75 -13.07
N THR A 21 6.04 1.08 -13.63
CA THR A 21 6.13 2.12 -14.66
C THR A 21 5.40 1.72 -15.94
N ASP A 22 5.47 0.44 -16.31
CA ASP A 22 4.90 -0.08 -17.55
C ASP A 22 3.40 -0.35 -17.48
N ALA A 23 2.83 -0.46 -16.27
CA ALA A 23 1.39 -0.59 -16.07
C ALA A 23 0.66 0.56 -16.76
N GLU A 24 1.09 1.80 -16.50
CA GLU A 24 0.68 2.94 -17.30
C GLU A 24 1.67 4.12 -17.12
N ARG A 25 2.30 4.48 -18.24
CA ARG A 25 3.34 5.52 -18.35
C ARG A 25 2.74 6.91 -18.55
N GLY A 26 3.42 7.94 -18.04
CA GLY A 26 3.01 9.34 -18.23
C GLY A 26 2.00 9.83 -17.17
N GLN A 27 1.69 8.99 -16.20
CA GLN A 27 0.84 9.27 -15.04
C GLN A 27 1.66 9.47 -13.75
N GLY A 28 2.97 9.62 -13.87
CA GLY A 28 3.87 9.87 -12.74
C GLY A 28 4.39 8.61 -12.06
N ARG A 29 4.03 7.40 -12.52
CA ARG A 29 4.58 6.13 -11.99
C ARG A 29 6.10 6.05 -12.17
N GLU A 30 6.59 6.54 -13.30
CA GLU A 30 8.02 6.67 -13.64
C GLU A 30 8.80 7.60 -12.70
N THR A 31 8.10 8.44 -11.93
CA THR A 31 8.73 9.39 -11.00
C THR A 31 8.99 8.81 -9.62
N ASP A 32 8.56 7.57 -9.33
CA ASP A 32 8.90 6.87 -8.09
C ASP A 32 10.35 6.35 -8.09
N VAL A 33 11.27 7.31 -8.08
CA VAL A 33 12.70 7.08 -8.08
C VAL A 33 13.25 6.71 -6.69
N ARG A 34 12.39 6.52 -5.68
CA ARG A 34 12.80 6.11 -4.32
C ARG A 34 12.40 4.67 -4.00
N ALA A 35 11.36 4.14 -4.64
CA ALA A 35 11.10 2.72 -4.62
C ALA A 35 12.31 1.94 -5.18
N ARG A 36 12.68 0.85 -4.52
CA ARG A 36 13.81 0.00 -4.90
C ARG A 36 13.35 -1.45 -4.88
N ASN A 37 13.89 -2.25 -5.81
CA ASN A 37 13.60 -3.67 -5.96
C ASN A 37 12.10 -3.93 -6.14
N VAL A 38 11.44 -4.45 -5.09
CA VAL A 38 10.04 -4.82 -5.06
C VAL A 38 9.35 -4.04 -3.93
N PHE A 39 8.21 -3.44 -4.22
CA PHE A 39 7.43 -2.65 -3.27
C PHE A 39 5.95 -3.00 -3.35
N ALA A 40 5.25 -2.75 -2.25
CA ALA A 40 3.82 -3.01 -2.14
C ALA A 40 3.03 -1.84 -2.74
N VAL A 41 2.01 -2.17 -3.54
CA VAL A 41 1.15 -1.21 -4.24
C VAL A 41 -0.31 -1.62 -4.02
N ALA A 42 -1.16 -0.64 -3.72
CA ALA A 42 -2.61 -0.75 -3.87
C ALA A 42 -3.03 0.39 -4.81
N ASP A 43 -3.34 0.05 -6.06
CA ASP A 43 -3.68 1.02 -7.10
C ASP A 43 -5.16 0.86 -7.46
N SER A 44 -6.01 1.71 -6.88
CA SER A 44 -7.45 1.65 -7.16
C SER A 44 -7.81 2.24 -8.52
N ASP A 45 -6.98 3.14 -9.06
CA ASP A 45 -7.22 3.80 -10.35
C ASP A 45 -7.03 2.78 -11.47
N GLU A 46 -5.85 2.14 -11.50
CA GLU A 46 -5.55 1.10 -12.50
C GLU A 46 -6.44 -0.15 -12.34
N TRP A 47 -6.90 -0.45 -11.12
CA TRP A 47 -7.88 -1.52 -10.90
C TRP A 47 -9.23 -1.23 -11.59
N ASP A 48 -9.66 0.04 -11.60
CA ASP A 48 -10.94 0.53 -12.16
C ASP A 48 -10.93 0.62 -13.70
N ASP A 49 -9.75 0.57 -14.34
CA ASP A 49 -9.62 0.56 -15.81
C ASP A 49 -10.23 -0.66 -16.51
N LYS A 50 -10.67 -1.67 -15.75
CA LYS A 50 -11.45 -2.80 -16.27
C LYS A 50 -12.73 -2.99 -15.48
N ALA A 51 -13.74 -3.52 -16.17
CA ALA A 51 -15.03 -3.83 -15.59
C ALA A 51 -14.90 -4.64 -14.29
N HIS A 52 -15.51 -4.13 -13.23
CA HIS A 52 -15.62 -4.79 -11.93
C HIS A 52 -17.03 -4.65 -11.35
N GLY A 53 -17.34 -5.45 -10.33
CA GLY A 53 -18.58 -5.33 -9.57
C GLY A 53 -18.67 -4.02 -8.80
N ALA A 54 -19.87 -3.58 -8.46
CA ALA A 54 -20.07 -2.32 -7.74
C ALA A 54 -19.32 -2.28 -6.39
N GLY A 55 -18.67 -1.15 -6.11
CA GLY A 55 -17.91 -0.90 -4.87
C GLY A 55 -16.54 -0.30 -5.14
N GLN A 56 -15.84 0.07 -4.07
CA GLN A 56 -14.47 0.60 -4.13
C GLN A 56 -13.44 -0.51 -3.84
N LEU A 57 -12.17 -0.22 -4.17
CA LEU A 57 -11.05 -1.01 -3.70
C LEU A 57 -10.92 -0.84 -2.17
N ASP A 58 -11.02 -1.95 -1.44
CA ASP A 58 -10.89 -2.00 0.03
C ASP A 58 -10.08 -3.23 0.41
N SER A 59 -8.79 -3.03 0.65
CA SER A 59 -7.83 -4.12 0.82
C SER A 59 -6.83 -3.86 1.94
N THR A 60 -6.41 -4.94 2.59
CA THR A 60 -5.44 -4.90 3.69
C THR A 60 -4.25 -5.79 3.38
N LEU A 61 -3.03 -5.24 3.50
CA LEU A 61 -1.80 -6.01 3.52
C LEU A 61 -1.41 -6.32 4.96
N VAL A 62 -1.27 -7.60 5.28
CA VAL A 62 -0.86 -8.06 6.60
C VAL A 62 0.55 -8.62 6.51
N SER A 63 1.47 -8.08 7.32
CA SER A 63 2.83 -8.60 7.41
C SER A 63 2.86 -9.95 8.16
N PRO A 64 3.91 -10.76 7.97
CA PRO A 64 4.16 -11.89 8.87
C PRO A 64 4.30 -11.42 10.31
N ALA A 65 3.86 -12.25 11.26
CA ALA A 65 4.03 -11.96 12.68
C ALA A 65 5.52 -11.81 13.05
N TYR A 66 5.86 -10.72 13.74
CA TYR A 66 7.20 -10.48 14.27
C TYR A 66 7.25 -10.83 15.75
N ARG A 67 8.13 -11.77 16.15
CA ARG A 67 8.32 -12.12 17.56
C ARG A 67 9.31 -11.17 18.22
N LEU A 68 8.92 -10.57 19.34
CA LEU A 68 9.80 -9.69 20.13
C LEU A 68 10.93 -10.43 20.84
N ASN A 69 10.82 -11.75 21.03
CA ASN A 69 11.86 -12.58 21.68
C ASN A 69 12.36 -12.02 23.03
N GLY A 70 11.45 -11.48 23.84
CA GLY A 70 11.77 -10.88 25.14
C GLY A 70 12.15 -9.39 25.10
N ALA A 71 12.21 -8.77 23.91
CA ALA A 71 12.33 -7.32 23.79
C ALA A 71 11.06 -6.61 24.28
N ALA A 72 11.22 -5.40 24.82
CA ALA A 72 10.12 -4.57 25.30
C ALA A 72 9.25 -3.98 24.19
N GLY A 73 9.73 -4.00 22.94
CA GLY A 73 9.01 -3.48 21.77
C GLY A 73 9.80 -3.65 20.49
N ALA A 74 9.21 -3.19 19.38
CA ALA A 74 9.83 -3.16 18.07
C ALA A 74 9.58 -1.81 17.39
N THR A 75 10.49 -1.41 16.53
CA THR A 75 10.32 -0.23 15.67
C THR A 75 9.94 -0.70 14.28
N VAL A 76 8.80 -0.23 13.78
CA VAL A 76 8.40 -0.40 12.38
C VAL A 76 8.75 0.89 11.65
N SER A 77 9.60 0.78 10.62
CA SER A 77 9.94 1.88 9.73
C SER A 77 9.44 1.56 8.33
N TYR A 78 8.73 2.49 7.72
CA TYR A 78 8.21 2.36 6.37
C TYR A 78 8.26 3.71 5.67
N ALA A 79 8.34 3.68 4.34
CA ALA A 79 8.17 4.84 3.50
C ALA A 79 6.90 4.65 2.68
N THR A 80 6.16 5.72 2.46
CA THR A 80 4.96 5.72 1.61
C THR A 80 5.12 6.73 0.50
N ASN A 81 4.64 6.34 -0.67
CA ASN A 81 4.37 7.24 -1.77
C ASN A 81 2.87 7.13 -2.04
N TYR A 82 2.16 8.24 -1.88
CA TYR A 82 0.70 8.23 -1.92
C TYR A 82 0.20 9.37 -2.79
N ARG A 83 -0.46 9.01 -3.88
CA ARG A 83 -1.13 9.92 -4.80
C ARG A 83 -2.63 9.73 -4.61
N VAL A 84 -3.27 10.74 -4.02
CA VAL A 84 -4.72 10.70 -3.77
C VAL A 84 -5.46 11.08 -5.05
N ASP A 85 -6.40 10.24 -5.45
CA ASP A 85 -7.48 10.63 -6.35
C ASP A 85 -8.85 10.30 -5.71
N GLY A 86 -9.65 11.33 -5.42
CA GLY A 86 -10.94 11.17 -4.75
C GLY A 86 -10.87 10.78 -3.26
N PRO A 87 -11.83 10.00 -2.73
CA PRO A 87 -12.00 9.75 -1.29
C PRO A 87 -11.06 8.67 -0.73
N GLN A 88 -9.89 8.46 -1.33
CA GLN A 88 -8.97 7.40 -0.94
C GLN A 88 -8.35 7.66 0.44
N THR A 89 -8.29 6.62 1.26
CA THR A 89 -7.65 6.64 2.58
C THR A 89 -6.76 5.41 2.76
N GLY A 90 -5.70 5.55 3.56
CA GLY A 90 -4.85 4.44 3.96
C GLY A 90 -4.47 4.57 5.44
N ASP A 91 -4.76 3.53 6.21
CA ASP A 91 -4.45 3.44 7.63
C ASP A 91 -3.41 2.36 7.91
N VAL A 92 -2.57 2.59 8.90
CA VAL A 92 -1.63 1.58 9.42
C VAL A 92 -2.12 1.13 10.78
N TYR A 93 -2.24 -0.19 10.96
CA TYR A 93 -2.66 -0.79 12.22
C TYR A 93 -1.57 -1.69 12.79
N VAL A 94 -1.58 -1.85 14.12
CA VAL A 94 -0.78 -2.83 14.85
C VAL A 94 -1.71 -3.77 15.60
N SER A 95 -1.45 -5.07 15.53
CA SER A 95 -2.12 -6.10 16.34
C SER A 95 -1.08 -6.82 17.19
N TYR A 96 -1.41 -7.00 18.46
CA TYR A 96 -0.60 -7.76 19.42
C TYR A 96 -1.27 -9.10 19.67
N ASP A 97 -0.52 -10.19 19.50
CA ASP A 97 -0.96 -11.57 19.78
C ASP A 97 -2.30 -11.96 19.13
N GLY A 98 -2.60 -11.40 17.96
CA GLY A 98 -3.85 -11.66 17.23
C GLY A 98 -5.09 -10.94 17.79
N CYS A 99 -4.92 -10.01 18.74
CA CYS A 99 -6.00 -9.16 19.23
C CYS A 99 -6.47 -8.17 18.15
N THR A 100 -7.59 -7.50 18.41
CA THR A 100 -8.14 -6.45 17.53
C THR A 100 -7.06 -5.41 17.18
N PRO A 101 -6.82 -5.14 15.88
CA PRO A 101 -5.85 -4.15 15.46
C PRO A 101 -6.20 -2.73 15.97
N GLN A 102 -5.17 -1.97 16.30
CA GLN A 102 -5.26 -0.58 16.75
C GLN A 102 -4.53 0.32 15.75
N VAL A 103 -5.07 1.51 15.46
CA VAL A 103 -4.41 2.47 14.56
C VAL A 103 -3.05 2.83 15.14
N ALA A 104 -2.00 2.72 14.33
CA ALA A 104 -0.66 3.11 14.70
C ALA A 104 -0.55 4.64 14.73
N THR A 105 -0.38 5.22 15.92
CA THR A 105 -0.05 6.64 16.07
C THR A 105 1.44 6.84 15.79
N ALA A 106 1.79 7.33 14.61
CA ALA A 106 3.17 7.56 14.22
C ALA A 106 3.84 8.64 15.11
N SER A 107 5.01 8.32 15.68
CA SER A 107 5.89 9.31 16.35
C SER A 107 6.96 9.89 15.41
N SER A 108 6.96 9.51 14.13
CA SER A 108 7.79 10.11 13.09
C SER A 108 7.19 9.84 11.70
N THR A 109 6.30 10.70 11.25
CA THR A 109 5.91 10.78 9.83
C THR A 109 6.63 11.97 9.21
N ARG A 110 7.77 11.73 8.55
CA ARG A 110 8.25 12.68 7.54
C ARG A 110 7.56 12.33 6.22
N PHE A 111 6.34 12.82 6.04
CA PHE A 111 5.76 12.98 4.71
C PHE A 111 6.67 13.95 3.95
N THR A 112 7.51 13.43 3.05
CA THR A 112 8.20 14.29 2.09
C THR A 112 7.59 14.00 0.74
N ALA A 113 6.49 14.68 0.44
CA ALA A 113 6.12 14.93 -0.94
C ALA A 113 7.12 15.97 -1.46
N TRP A 114 8.00 15.58 -2.37
CA TRP A 114 8.74 16.55 -3.18
C TRP A 114 7.94 16.80 -4.46
N SER A 115 7.79 18.08 -4.78
CA SER A 115 7.34 18.62 -6.07
C SER A 115 8.31 18.30 -7.19
#